data_AF-A0A2E3QMJ9-F1
#
_entry.id   AF-A0A2E3QMJ9-F1
#
_cell.length_a   1.000
_cell.length_b   1.000
_cell.length_c   1.000
_cell.angle_alpha   90.00
_cell.angle_beta   90.00
_cell.angle_gamma   90.00
#
_symmetry.space_group_name_H-M   'P 1'
#
loop_
_entity.id
_entity.type
_entity.pdbx_description
1 polymer ?
#
loop_
_entity_poly.entity_id
_entity_poly.type
_entity_poly.pdbx_seq_one_letter_code
_entity_poly.pdbx_strand_id
1 'polypeptide(L)' 'MKRKINCYNCVSLFITHDPKRRWGCNFFGFKSKFIPTIEVKRITGTECAYYTLKESKNLSKTEKNDSNGRLA' A
#
# COMPACT_ATOMS: atom_id res chain seq x y z
N MET A 1 8.50 -10.32 16.98
CA MET A 1 8.04 -8.98 16.55
C MET A 1 7.13 -9.14 15.33
N LYS A 2 5.80 -9.03 15.45
CA LYS A 2 4.85 -9.20 14.32
C LYS A 2 4.69 -7.88 13.57
N ARG A 3 4.99 -7.85 12.27
CA ARG A 3 4.82 -6.67 11.42
C ARG A 3 3.35 -6.50 11.07
N LYS A 4 2.65 -5.59 11.74
CA LYS A 4 1.25 -5.28 11.41
C LYS A 4 1.16 -4.69 10.00
N ILE A 5 0.63 -5.48 9.05
CA ILE A 5 0.38 -5.06 7.67
C ILE A 5 -0.92 -4.24 7.59
N ASN A 6 -0.85 -3.01 7.09
CA ASN A 6 -2.01 -2.14 6.92
C ASN A 6 -2.39 -2.02 5.44
N CYS A 7 -3.45 -2.71 5.01
CA CYS A 7 -3.91 -2.67 3.62
C CYS A 7 -4.25 -1.26 3.10
N TYR A 8 -4.48 -0.27 3.96
CA TYR A 8 -4.68 1.13 3.57
C TYR A 8 -3.53 1.70 2.74
N ASN A 9 -2.30 1.25 3.01
CA ASN A 9 -1.11 1.65 2.26
C ASN A 9 -0.76 0.65 1.16
N CYS A 10 -1.65 -0.29 0.82
CA CYS A 10 -1.39 -1.28 -0.21
C CYS A 10 -1.76 -0.74 -1.60
N VAL A 11 -0.92 -0.98 -2.59
CA VAL A 11 -1.21 -0.61 -3.99
C VAL A 11 -2.43 -1.36 -4.53
N SER A 12 -2.62 -2.60 -4.07
CA SER A 12 -3.69 -3.50 -4.52
C SER A 12 -5.04 -3.25 -3.83
N LEU A 13 -5.14 -2.33 -2.86
CA LEU A 13 -6.40 -2.00 -2.20
C LEU A 13 -7.25 -1.10 -3.10
N PHE A 14 -8.52 -1.45 -3.31
CA PHE A 14 -9.47 -0.60 -4.00
C PHE A 14 -10.81 -0.50 -3.27
N ILE A 15 -11.54 0.59 -3.51
CA ILE A 15 -12.89 0.82 -2.98
C ILE A 15 -13.91 0.42 -4.04
N THR A 16 -14.77 -0.54 -3.70
CA THR A 16 -15.68 -1.20 -4.65
C THR A 16 -16.99 -0.44 -4.91
N HIS A 17 -17.25 0.61 -4.12
CA HIS A 17 -18.53 1.35 -4.06
C HIS A 17 -19.77 0.49 -3.70
N ASP A 18 -19.60 -0.79 -3.38
CA ASP A 18 -20.68 -1.67 -2.89
C ASP A 18 -20.92 -1.39 -1.38
N PRO A 19 -22.13 -0.98 -0.96
CA PRO A 19 -22.41 -0.70 0.44
C PRO A 19 -22.22 -1.91 1.36
N LYS A 20 -22.41 -3.13 0.84
CA LYS A 20 -22.22 -4.38 1.62
C LYS A 20 -20.75 -4.78 1.71
N ARG A 21 -19.93 -4.40 0.72
CA ARG A 21 -18.54 -4.87 0.56
C ARG A 21 -17.62 -3.75 0.09
N ARG A 22 -17.44 -2.71 0.90
CA ARG A 22 -16.73 -1.48 0.53
C ARG A 22 -15.27 -1.69 0.11
N TRP A 23 -14.63 -2.75 0.60
CA TRP A 23 -13.21 -3.01 0.38
C TRP A 23 -12.98 -4.12 -0.63
N GLY A 24 -11.96 -3.99 -1.47
CA GLY A 24 -11.54 -5.03 -2.40
C GLY A 24 -10.03 -5.12 -2.49
N CYS A 25 -9.52 -6.32 -2.82
CA CYS A 25 -8.12 -6.53 -3.14
C CYS A 25 -7.98 -6.92 -4.61
N ASN A 26 -7.29 -6.11 -5.40
CA ASN A 26 -7.15 -6.30 -6.84
C ASN A 26 -6.27 -7.52 -7.16
N PHE A 27 -5.26 -7.76 -6.33
CA PHE A 27 -4.34 -8.90 -6.49
C PHE A 27 -5.06 -10.24 -6.34
N PHE A 28 -5.89 -10.38 -5.31
CA PHE A 28 -6.66 -11.62 -5.07
C PHE A 28 -8.01 -11.66 -5.79
N GLY A 29 -8.50 -10.53 -6.30
CA GLY A 29 -9.76 -10.46 -7.05
C GLY A 29 -11.04 -10.57 -6.21
N PHE A 30 -10.99 -10.32 -4.89
CA PHE A 30 -12.17 -10.41 -4.02
C PHE A 30 -12.63 -9.06 -3.45
N LYS A 31 -13.91 -9.00 -3.07
CA LYS A 31 -14.56 -7.89 -2.36
C LYS A 31 -14.98 -8.36 -0.97
N SER A 32 -14.79 -7.55 0.05
CA SER A 32 -15.06 -7.88 1.44
C SER A 32 -15.66 -6.70 2.20
N LYS A 33 -16.39 -7.02 3.28
CA LYS A 33 -16.95 -6.00 4.20
C LYS A 33 -15.87 -5.41 5.11
N PHE A 34 -14.87 -6.21 5.45
CA PHE A 34 -13.75 -5.83 6.30
C PHE A 34 -12.51 -5.46 5.48
N ILE A 35 -11.47 -4.96 6.14
CA ILE A 35 -10.20 -4.65 5.49
C ILE A 35 -9.60 -5.95 4.95
N PRO A 36 -9.04 -5.97 3.72
CA PRO A 36 -8.53 -7.20 3.11
C PRO A 36 -7.46 -7.93 3.93
N THR A 37 -6.62 -7.22 4.71
CA THR A 37 -5.66 -7.87 5.62
C THR A 37 -6.35 -8.82 6.61
N ILE A 38 -7.50 -8.40 7.14
CA ILE A 38 -8.25 -9.18 8.14
C ILE A 38 -8.83 -10.42 7.48
N GLU A 39 -9.40 -10.26 6.30
CA GLU A 39 -10.01 -11.35 5.54
C GLU A 39 -8.96 -12.37 5.10
N VAL A 40 -7.83 -11.91 4.54
CA VAL A 40 -6.71 -12.78 4.16
C VAL A 40 -6.21 -13.54 5.37
N LYS A 41 -5.96 -12.87 6.50
CA LYS A 41 -5.50 -13.52 7.73
C LYS A 41 -6.51 -14.53 8.28
N ARG A 42 -7.81 -14.27 8.15
CA ARG A 42 -8.86 -15.21 8.56
C ARG A 42 -8.87 -16.45 7.68
N ILE A 43 -8.68 -16.30 6.38
CA ILE A 43 -8.75 -17.39 5.40
C ILE A 43 -7.46 -18.21 5.37
N THR A 44 -6.31 -17.56 5.28
CA THR A 44 -5.00 -18.22 5.13
C THR A 44 -4.32 -18.53 6.46
N GLY A 45 -4.77 -17.93 7.57
CA GLY A 45 -4.10 -18.00 8.87
C GLY A 45 -2.80 -17.19 8.96
N THR A 46 -2.39 -16.55 7.87
CA THR A 46 -1.09 -15.85 7.73
C THR A 46 -1.27 -14.39 7.29
N GLU A 47 -0.23 -13.58 7.45
CA GLU A 47 -0.24 -12.20 6.95
C GLU A 47 -0.18 -12.18 5.41
N CYS A 48 -0.69 -11.12 4.79
CA CYS A 48 -0.76 -11.01 3.33
C CYS A 48 0.65 -11.06 2.70
N ALA A 49 0.95 -12.13 1.96
CA ALA A 49 2.24 -12.32 1.30
C ALA A 49 2.48 -11.31 0.15
N TYR A 50 1.41 -10.80 -0.45
CA TYR A 50 1.44 -9.90 -1.61
C TYR A 50 1.18 -8.44 -1.23
N TYR A 51 1.49 -8.07 0.02
CA TYR A 51 1.38 -6.69 0.45
C TYR A 51 2.48 -5.84 -0.18
N THR A 52 2.07 -4.88 -1.02
CA THR A 52 2.96 -3.90 -1.66
C THR A 52 2.64 -2.51 -1.16
N LEU A 53 3.62 -1.84 -0.54
CA LEU A 53 3.43 -0.47 -0.08
C LEU A 53 3.24 0.46 -1.28
N LYS A 54 2.24 1.32 -1.23
CA LYS A 54 2.08 2.42 -2.19
C LYS A 54 3.23 3.37 -1.98
N GLU A 55 4.02 3.57 -3.03
CA GLU A 55 5.05 4.61 -3.05
C GLU A 55 4.35 5.96 -2.84
N SER A 56 4.48 6.50 -1.63
CA SER A 56 4.18 7.92 -1.44
C SER A 56 5.30 8.65 -2.16
N LYS A 57 4.97 9.44 -3.18
CA LYS A 57 5.91 10.34 -3.86
C LYS A 57 6.34 11.44 -2.88
N ASN A 58 7.05 11.08 -1.81
CA ASN A 58 7.90 12.03 -1.13
C ASN A 58 9.20 12.02 -1.91
N LEU A 59 9.36 13.07 -2.73
CA LEU A 59 10.62 13.52 -3.28
C LEU A 59 11.74 13.18 -2.29
N SER A 60 12.56 12.16 -2.62
CA SER A 60 13.97 12.30 -2.36
C SER A 60 14.37 13.55 -3.12
N LYS A 61 14.46 14.69 -2.42
CA LYS A 61 15.25 15.83 -2.89
C LYS A 61 16.64 15.24 -3.11
N THR A 62 16.94 14.84 -4.35
CA THR A 62 18.32 14.70 -4.79
C THR A 62 18.92 16.07 -4.54
N GLU A 63 19.85 16.12 -3.59
CA GLU A 63 20.67 17.29 -3.32
C GLU A 63 21.33 17.68 -4.65
N LYS A 64 20.78 18.69 -5.31
CA LYS A 64 21.45 19.36 -6.43
C LYS A 64 22.58 20.16 -5.83
N ASN A 65 23.77 19.58 -5.76
CA ASN A 65 25.00 20.33 -5.58
C ASN A 65 25.29 21.08 -6.89
N ASP A 66 24.62 22.22 -7.07
CA ASP A 66 24.90 23.16 -8.14
C ASP A 66 26.08 24.04 -7.71
N SER A 67 27.30 23.49 -7.73
CA SER A 67 28.52 24.27 -7.54
C SER A 67 28.90 24.96 -8.85
N ASN A 68 28.12 25.96 -9.24
CA ASN A 68 28.51 26.90 -10.28
C ASN A 68 29.50 27.92 -9.69
N GLY A 69 30.79 27.59 -9.80
CA GLY A 69 31.88 28.53 -9.52
C GLY A 69 31.80 29.72 -10.47
N ARG A 70 31.76 30.93 -9.92
CA ARG A 70 32.09 32.15 -10.66
C ARG A 70 33.58 32.40 -10.50
N LEU A 71 34.35 32.08 -11.54
CA LEU A 71 35.63 32.74 -11.80
C LEU A 71 35.31 34.08 -12.48
N ALA A 72 35.49 35.17 -11.74
CA ALA A 72 35.78 36.51 -12.27
C ALA A 72 36.38 37.34 -11.13
#